data_AF-A0A430CNL8-F1
#
_entry.id   AF-A0A430CNL8-F1
#
_cell.length_a   1.000
_cell.length_b   1.000
_cell.length_c   1.000
_cell.angle_alpha   90.00
_cell.angle_beta   90.00
_cell.angle_gamma   90.00
#
_symmetry.space_group_name_H-M   'P 1'
#
loop_
_entity.id
_entity.type
_entity.pdbx_description
1 polymer ?
#
loop_
_entity_poly.entity_id
_entity_poly.type
_entity_poly.pdbx_seq_one_letter_code
_entity_poly.pdbx_strand_id
1 'polypeptide(L)'
;MNWLTFLRRFWPALIVLVLGLWVARLDHLRAEYRQTLTNERAAWSMAIADGEKARSADEARFAHQQAAAIQTYAAALAARQPLIIHSKDTVTRYAQTDAGRALCRAPDRVRDIDALDALLARDPAAPSRSGGAVPPDGPAPPAGR
;
A
#
# COMPACT_ATOMS: atom_id res chain seq x y z
N MET A 1 -20.01 77.92 -38.29
CA MET A 1 -20.57 77.23 -37.10
C MET A 1 -19.40 76.62 -36.34
N ASN A 2 -19.02 77.22 -35.20
CA ASN A 2 -17.73 76.93 -34.57
C ASN A 2 -17.69 75.51 -33.97
N TRP A 3 -16.70 74.72 -34.36
CA TRP A 3 -16.39 73.38 -33.86
C TRP A 3 -16.33 73.30 -32.32
N LEU A 4 -15.87 74.38 -31.69
CA LEU A 4 -15.77 74.53 -30.23
C LEU A 4 -17.13 74.42 -29.51
N THR A 5 -18.23 74.85 -30.12
CA THR A 5 -19.57 74.80 -29.51
C THR A 5 -20.13 73.38 -29.49
N PHE A 6 -19.84 72.60 -30.54
CA PHE A 6 -20.18 71.18 -30.61
C PHE A 6 -19.37 70.37 -29.60
N LEU A 7 -18.06 70.62 -29.49
CA LEU A 7 -17.20 69.95 -28.50
C LEU A 7 -17.71 70.15 -27.07
N ARG A 8 -18.04 71.40 -26.70
CA ARG A 8 -18.55 71.72 -25.36
C ARG A 8 -19.93 71.12 -25.06
N ARG A 9 -20.77 70.92 -26.08
CA ARG A 9 -22.11 70.31 -25.94
C ARG A 9 -22.04 68.79 -25.80
N PHE A 10 -21.14 68.13 -26.52
CA PHE A 10 -21.03 66.66 -26.55
C PHE A 10 -19.95 66.08 -25.62
N TRP A 11 -19.07 66.90 -25.05
CA TRP A 11 -18.08 66.50 -24.04
C TRP A 11 -18.62 65.59 -22.91
N PRO A 12 -19.76 65.89 -22.25
CA PRO A 12 -20.28 65.00 -21.20
C PRO A 12 -20.71 63.64 -21.75
N ALA A 13 -21.21 63.57 -22.99
CA ALA A 13 -21.58 62.30 -23.62
C ALA A 13 -20.34 61.42 -23.88
N LEU A 14 -19.21 62.03 -24.26
CA LEU A 14 -17.94 61.30 -24.40
C LEU A 14 -17.46 60.70 -23.08
N ILE A 15 -17.60 61.44 -21.97
CA ILE A 15 -17.24 60.93 -20.63
C ILE A 15 -18.09 59.71 -20.28
N VAL A 16 -19.41 59.78 -20.49
CA VAL A 16 -20.32 58.65 -20.22
C VAL A 16 -19.99 57.45 -21.10
N LEU A 17 -19.67 57.67 -22.37
CA LEU A 17 -19.29 56.61 -23.31
C LEU A 17 -17.98 55.92 -22.88
N VAL A 18 -16.97 56.70 -22.50
CA VAL A 18 -15.70 56.16 -22.00
C VAL A 18 -15.90 55.38 -20.70
N LEU A 19 -16.71 55.89 -19.77
CA LEU A 19 -17.06 55.17 -18.53
C LEU A 19 -17.81 53.87 -18.83
N GLY A 20 -18.78 53.89 -19.75
CA GLY A 20 -19.51 52.70 -20.17
C GLY A 20 -18.60 51.63 -20.79
N LEU A 21 -17.68 52.04 -21.66
CA LEU A 21 -16.64 51.15 -22.22
C LEU A 21 -15.74 50.57 -21.13
N TRP A 22 -15.36 51.39 -20.14
CA TRP A 22 -14.54 50.96 -19.02
C TRP A 22 -15.24 49.92 -18.13
N VAL A 23 -16.52 50.14 -17.83
CA VAL A 23 -17.34 49.18 -17.07
C VAL A 23 -17.49 47.88 -17.84
N ALA A 24 -17.83 47.95 -19.13
CA ALA A 24 -17.93 46.76 -19.98
C ALA A 24 -16.61 45.97 -20.05
N ARG A 25 -15.48 46.68 -20.13
CA ARG A 25 -14.15 46.06 -20.12
C ARG A 25 -13.85 45.35 -18.79
N LEU A 26 -14.18 45.98 -17.66
CA LEU A 26 -14.00 45.38 -16.33
C LEU A 26 -14.88 44.15 -16.13
N ASP A 27 -16.13 44.20 -16.57
CA ASP A 27 -17.04 43.06 -16.46
C ASP A 27 -16.59 41.89 -17.33
N HIS A 28 -16.04 42.17 -18.52
CA HIS A 28 -15.45 41.13 -19.35
C HIS A 28 -14.23 40.46 -18.69
N LEU A 29 -13.30 41.24 -18.13
CA LEU A 29 -12.14 40.70 -17.40
C LEU A 29 -12.56 39.89 -16.17
N ARG A 30 -13.60 40.34 -15.45
CA ARG A 30 -14.17 39.59 -14.32
C ARG A 30 -14.80 38.28 -14.77
N ALA A 31 -15.48 38.26 -15.91
CA ALA A 31 -16.08 37.05 -16.45
C ALA A 31 -15.01 36.03 -16.86
N GLU A 32 -13.94 36.48 -17.53
CA GLU A 32 -12.80 35.63 -17.87
C GLU A 32 -12.16 35.02 -16.62
N TYR A 33 -11.89 35.84 -15.60
CA TYR A 33 -11.30 35.35 -14.35
C TYR A 33 -12.21 34.37 -13.59
N ARG A 34 -13.52 34.57 -13.64
CA ARG A 34 -14.48 33.61 -13.06
C ARG A 34 -14.47 32.30 -13.83
N GLN A 35 -14.41 32.35 -15.16
CA GLN A 35 -14.33 31.16 -16.00
C GLN A 35 -13.05 30.37 -15.74
N THR A 36 -11.90 31.03 -15.61
CA THR A 36 -10.64 30.35 -15.28
C THR A 36 -10.72 29.68 -13.91
N LEU A 37 -11.22 30.38 -12.88
CA LEU A 37 -11.40 29.79 -11.55
C LEU A 37 -12.38 28.60 -11.54
N THR A 38 -13.47 28.65 -12.30
CA THR A 38 -14.40 27.51 -12.40
C THR A 38 -13.76 26.32 -13.10
N ASN A 39 -12.96 26.56 -14.14
CA ASN A 39 -12.24 25.52 -14.86
C ASN A 39 -11.17 24.87 -13.98
N GLU A 40 -10.42 25.68 -13.23
CA GLU A 40 -9.44 25.17 -12.26
C GLU A 40 -10.12 24.34 -11.18
N ARG A 41 -11.22 24.82 -10.59
CA ARG A 41 -11.99 24.05 -9.59
C ARG A 41 -12.52 22.73 -10.15
N ALA A 42 -13.03 22.75 -11.39
CA ALA A 42 -13.47 21.53 -12.06
C ALA A 42 -12.31 20.55 -12.24
N ALA A 43 -11.16 21.02 -12.71
CA ALA A 43 -9.95 20.19 -12.87
C ALA A 43 -9.48 19.61 -11.53
N TRP A 44 -9.43 20.42 -10.47
CA TRP A 44 -9.09 19.95 -9.12
C TRP A 44 -10.09 18.90 -8.61
N SER A 45 -11.39 19.10 -8.83
CA SER A 45 -12.41 18.14 -8.41
C SER A 45 -12.28 16.79 -9.14
N MET A 46 -11.97 16.82 -10.44
CA MET A 46 -11.72 15.61 -11.22
C MET A 46 -10.46 14.89 -10.74
N ALA A 47 -9.37 15.62 -10.48
CA ALA A 47 -8.13 15.05 -9.95
C ALA A 47 -8.34 14.37 -8.58
N ILE A 48 -9.16 14.97 -7.70
CA ILE A 48 -9.52 14.35 -6.41
C ILE A 48 -10.34 13.07 -6.63
N ALA A 49 -11.33 13.11 -7.51
CA ALA A 49 -12.16 11.94 -7.80
C ALA A 49 -11.36 10.78 -8.41
N ASP A 50 -10.42 11.08 -9.31
CA ASP A 50 -9.54 10.07 -9.91
C ASP A 50 -8.51 9.54 -8.90
N GLY A 51 -8.02 10.38 -7.99
CA GLY A 51 -7.19 9.95 -6.86
C GLY A 51 -7.91 8.97 -5.93
N GLU A 52 -9.19 9.23 -5.63
CA GLU A 52 -10.01 8.34 -4.79
C GLU A 52 -10.30 7.00 -5.48
N LYS A 53 -10.53 7.01 -6.80
CA LYS A 53 -10.67 5.78 -7.60
C LYS A 53 -9.37 4.97 -7.61
N ALA A 54 -8.22 5.63 -7.77
CA ALA A 54 -6.93 4.96 -7.73
C ALA A 54 -6.68 4.32 -6.34
N ARG A 55 -6.96 5.06 -5.27
CA ARG A 55 -6.83 4.57 -3.89
C ARG A 55 -7.70 3.34 -3.61
N SER A 56 -8.98 3.40 -3.95
CA SER A 56 -9.89 2.26 -3.78
C SER A 56 -9.49 1.05 -4.63
N ALA A 57 -8.96 1.26 -5.84
CA ALA A 57 -8.42 0.19 -6.66
C ALA A 57 -7.16 -0.44 -6.04
N ASP A 58 -6.27 0.38 -5.48
CA ASP A 58 -5.05 -0.10 -4.81
C ASP A 58 -5.38 -0.87 -3.53
N GLU A 59 -6.35 -0.41 -2.74
CA GLU A 59 -6.87 -1.14 -1.57
C GLU A 59 -7.44 -2.51 -1.95
N ALA A 60 -8.24 -2.58 -3.02
CA ALA A 60 -8.78 -3.84 -3.52
C ALA A 60 -7.67 -4.79 -4.00
N ARG A 61 -6.68 -4.29 -4.74
CA ARG A 61 -5.53 -5.12 -5.16
C ARG A 61 -4.74 -5.64 -3.97
N PHE A 62 -4.50 -4.80 -2.97
CA PHE A 62 -3.77 -5.21 -1.77
C PHE A 62 -4.52 -6.28 -0.97
N ALA A 63 -5.84 -6.13 -0.83
CA ALA A 63 -6.69 -7.16 -0.20
C ALA A 63 -6.64 -8.49 -0.97
N HIS A 64 -6.69 -8.45 -2.31
CA HIS A 64 -6.55 -9.65 -3.14
C HIS A 64 -5.17 -10.30 -2.99
N GLN A 65 -4.09 -9.51 -2.98
CA GLN A 65 -2.73 -10.02 -2.78
C GLN A 65 -2.56 -10.69 -1.42
N GLN A 66 -3.11 -10.09 -0.36
CA GLN A 66 -3.09 -10.69 0.98
C GLN A 66 -3.87 -12.01 1.01
N ALA A 67 -5.07 -12.06 0.43
CA ALA A 67 -5.86 -13.28 0.37
C ALA A 67 -5.12 -14.40 -0.38
N ALA A 68 -4.49 -14.06 -1.51
CA ALA A 68 -3.67 -15.00 -2.28
C ALA A 68 -2.44 -15.47 -1.49
N ALA A 69 -1.76 -14.58 -0.77
CA ALA A 69 -0.61 -14.93 0.07
C ALA A 69 -1.01 -15.89 1.21
N ILE A 70 -2.15 -15.65 1.87
CA ILE A 70 -2.66 -16.54 2.91
C ILE A 70 -3.02 -17.92 2.34
N GLN A 71 -3.69 -17.96 1.18
CA GLN A 71 -4.05 -19.22 0.52
C GLN A 71 -2.82 -20.02 0.10
N THR A 72 -1.82 -19.37 -0.49
CA THR A 72 -0.57 -20.04 -0.89
C THR A 72 0.21 -20.56 0.32
N TYR A 73 0.27 -19.79 1.42
CA TYR A 73 0.88 -20.25 2.66
C TYR A 73 0.13 -21.46 3.25
N ALA A 74 -1.20 -21.42 3.31
CA ALA A 74 -2.01 -22.53 3.80
C ALA A 74 -1.83 -23.80 2.93
N ALA A 75 -1.78 -23.64 1.61
CA ALA A 75 -1.52 -24.74 0.68
C ALA A 75 -0.13 -25.34 0.87
N ALA A 76 0.91 -24.50 1.04
CA ALA A 76 2.27 -24.95 1.30
C ALA A 76 2.37 -25.69 2.65
N LEU A 77 1.66 -25.24 3.68
CA LEU A 77 1.61 -25.91 4.97
C LEU A 77 0.91 -27.26 4.86
N ALA A 78 -0.24 -27.32 4.20
CA ALA A 78 -0.98 -28.56 3.96
C ALA A 78 -0.14 -29.59 3.18
N ALA A 79 0.67 -29.15 2.21
CA ALA A 79 1.57 -30.02 1.46
C ALA A 79 2.71 -30.60 2.33
N ARG A 80 3.19 -29.86 3.34
CA ARG A 80 4.27 -30.31 4.24
C ARG A 80 3.77 -31.15 5.41
N GLN A 81 2.52 -30.96 5.83
CA GLN A 81 1.91 -31.65 6.96
C GLN A 81 2.00 -33.19 6.91
N PRO A 82 1.75 -33.88 5.78
CA PRO A 82 1.90 -35.34 5.72
C PRO A 82 3.35 -35.80 5.91
N LEU A 83 4.33 -35.03 5.43
CA LEU A 83 5.75 -35.33 5.63
C LEU A 83 6.13 -35.23 7.11
N ILE A 84 5.64 -34.19 7.79
CA ILE A 84 5.86 -33.98 9.22
C ILE A 84 5.26 -35.15 10.02
N ILE A 85 4.01 -35.52 9.75
CA ILE A 85 3.35 -36.66 10.42
C ILE A 85 4.12 -37.95 10.16
N HIS A 86 4.48 -38.24 8.91
CA HIS A 86 5.19 -39.47 8.57
C HIS A 86 6.59 -39.52 9.21
N SER A 87 7.31 -38.41 9.27
CA SER A 87 8.60 -38.33 9.96
C SER A 87 8.47 -38.57 11.47
N LYS A 88 7.42 -38.02 12.10
CA LYS A 88 7.16 -38.22 13.53
C LYS A 88 6.78 -39.66 13.84
N ASP A 89 5.91 -40.27 13.02
CA ASP A 89 5.48 -41.66 13.19
C ASP A 89 6.64 -42.64 13.00
N THR A 90 7.53 -42.36 12.03
CA THR A 90 8.72 -43.20 11.80
C THR A 90 9.70 -43.11 12.96
N VAL A 91 9.97 -41.92 13.49
CA VAL A 91 10.81 -41.74 14.68
C VAL A 91 10.18 -42.44 15.90
N THR A 92 8.87 -42.29 16.11
CA THR A 92 8.17 -42.91 17.23
C THR A 92 8.23 -44.44 17.13
N ARG A 93 8.00 -44.99 15.92
CA ARG A 93 8.08 -46.43 15.66
C ARG A 93 9.50 -46.96 15.87
N TYR A 94 10.52 -46.22 15.42
CA TYR A 94 11.91 -46.59 15.65
C TYR A 94 12.27 -46.56 17.14
N ALA A 95 11.84 -45.53 17.88
CA ALA A 95 12.07 -45.42 19.32
C ALA A 95 11.43 -46.54 20.15
N GLN A 96 10.38 -47.19 19.64
CA GLN A 96 9.74 -48.35 20.28
C GLN A 96 10.51 -49.67 20.08
N THR A 97 11.44 -49.73 19.11
CA THR A 97 12.30 -50.91 18.90
C THR A 97 13.39 -51.03 19.96
N ASP A 98 13.98 -52.21 20.16
CA ASP A 98 15.04 -52.41 21.16
C ASP A 98 16.29 -51.56 20.92
N ALA A 99 16.70 -51.42 19.65
CA ALA A 99 17.82 -50.57 19.26
C ALA A 99 17.52 -49.08 19.50
N GLY A 100 16.31 -48.63 19.16
CA GLY A 100 15.85 -47.27 19.41
C GLY A 100 15.71 -46.96 20.91
N ARG A 101 15.16 -47.90 21.69
CA ARG A 101 15.04 -47.78 23.15
C ARG A 101 16.39 -47.67 23.84
N ALA A 102 17.40 -48.42 23.38
CA ALA A 102 18.76 -48.33 23.91
C ALA A 102 19.37 -46.94 23.66
N LEU A 103 19.18 -46.37 22.46
CA LEU A 103 19.67 -45.03 22.12
C LEU A 103 18.91 -43.90 22.81
N CYS A 104 17.60 -44.05 23.02
CA CYS A 104 16.75 -43.05 23.68
C CYS A 104 16.83 -43.09 25.21
N ARG A 105 17.23 -44.22 25.83
CA ARG A 105 17.37 -44.36 27.29
C ARG A 105 18.71 -43.87 27.84
N ALA A 106 19.66 -43.47 26.99
CA ALA A 106 20.92 -42.93 27.48
C ALA A 106 20.63 -41.73 28.41
N PRO A 107 20.99 -41.79 29.71
CA PRO A 107 20.55 -40.82 30.72
C PRO A 107 20.97 -39.39 30.40
N ASP A 108 22.06 -39.22 29.65
CA ASP A 108 22.54 -37.92 29.19
C ASP A 108 21.56 -37.27 28.19
N ARG A 109 20.94 -38.05 27.28
CA ARG A 109 19.99 -37.50 26.30
C ARG A 109 18.65 -37.11 26.91
N VAL A 110 18.17 -37.83 27.91
CA VAL A 110 16.91 -37.48 28.59
C VAL A 110 17.09 -36.14 29.31
N ARG A 111 18.24 -35.94 29.98
CA ARG A 111 18.61 -34.66 30.57
C ARG A 111 18.73 -33.53 29.55
N ASP A 112 19.30 -33.80 28.37
CA ASP A 112 19.41 -32.79 27.30
C ASP A 112 18.03 -32.38 26.75
N ILE A 113 17.09 -33.32 26.63
CA ILE A 113 15.71 -33.02 26.19
C ILE A 113 14.96 -32.24 27.27
N ASP A 114 15.06 -32.64 28.54
CA ASP A 114 14.43 -31.92 29.65
C ASP A 114 15.02 -30.50 29.80
N ALA A 115 16.33 -30.35 29.58
CA ALA A 115 16.99 -29.06 29.57
C ALA A 115 16.56 -28.19 28.37
N LEU A 116 16.40 -28.79 27.19
CA LEU A 116 15.90 -28.11 26.00
C LEU A 116 14.44 -27.68 26.15
N ASP A 117 13.58 -28.54 26.70
CA ASP A 117 12.17 -28.23 26.96
C ASP A 117 12.04 -27.12 28.02
N ALA A 118 12.89 -27.13 29.05
CA ALA A 118 13.00 -26.04 30.01
C ALA A 118 13.50 -24.72 29.38
N LEU A 119 14.34 -24.77 28.35
CA LEU A 119 14.78 -23.59 27.59
C LEU A 119 13.66 -23.03 26.70
N LEU A 120 12.92 -23.91 26.01
CA LEU A 120 11.76 -23.53 25.20
C LEU A 120 10.61 -22.98 26.04
N ALA A 121 10.33 -23.58 27.20
CA ALA A 121 9.32 -23.09 28.14
C ALA A 121 9.73 -21.77 28.82
N ARG A 122 11.04 -21.46 28.87
CA ARG A 122 11.56 -20.19 29.39
C ARG A 122 11.61 -19.08 28.36
N ASP A 123 11.42 -19.34 27.08
CA ASP A 123 11.45 -18.30 26.06
C ASP A 123 10.13 -17.50 26.15
N PRO A 124 10.12 -16.29 26.75
CA PRO A 124 8.93 -15.48 26.74
C PRO A 124 8.71 -15.08 25.29
N ALA A 125 7.53 -15.42 24.75
CA ALA A 125 7.06 -15.10 23.41
C ALA A 125 7.91 -14.01 22.72
N ALA A 126 8.67 -14.42 21.69
CA ALA A 126 9.50 -13.52 20.92
C ALA A 126 8.77 -12.18 20.70
N PRO A 127 9.40 -11.02 21.00
CA PRO A 127 8.77 -9.74 20.74
C PRO A 127 8.37 -9.72 19.27
N SER A 128 7.11 -9.35 19.01
CA SER A 128 6.58 -9.20 17.66
C SER A 128 7.56 -8.36 16.85
N ARG A 129 8.26 -9.01 15.91
CA ARG A 129 9.20 -8.34 15.03
C ARG A 129 8.36 -7.58 14.02
N SER A 130 8.06 -6.34 14.37
CA SER A 130 7.54 -5.33 13.47
C SER A 130 8.43 -5.22 12.23
N GLY A 131 7.81 -5.25 11.05
CA GLY A 131 8.28 -4.52 9.86
C GLY A 131 9.65 -4.84 9.28
N GLY A 132 10.25 -6.01 9.51
CA GLY A 132 11.49 -6.40 8.83
C GLY A 132 11.19 -6.86 7.40
N ALA A 133 11.51 -6.03 6.40
CA ALA A 133 11.48 -6.42 5.00
C ALA A 133 12.27 -7.73 4.79
N VAL A 134 11.65 -8.70 4.12
CA VAL A 134 12.28 -9.97 3.73
C VAL A 134 13.49 -9.64 2.83
N PRO A 135 14.71 -10.07 3.16
CA PRO A 135 15.85 -9.92 2.27
C PRO A 135 15.56 -10.63 0.94
N PRO A 136 15.75 -9.98 -0.21
CA PRO A 136 15.53 -10.62 -1.50
C PRO A 136 16.45 -11.85 -1.64
N ASP A 137 15.90 -12.94 -2.15
CA ASP A 137 16.66 -14.16 -2.43
C ASP A 137 17.84 -13.82 -3.35
N GLY A 138 19.05 -14.12 -2.88
CA GLY A 138 20.26 -14.01 -3.68
C GLY A 138 20.19 -14.94 -4.89
N PRO A 139 20.83 -14.58 -6.02
CA PRO A 139 20.74 -15.35 -7.26
C PRO A 139 21.23 -16.78 -7.02
N ALA A 140 20.41 -17.74 -7.44
CA ALA A 140 20.74 -19.17 -7.40
C ALA A 140 22.05 -19.42 -8.18
N PRO A 141 22.96 -20.25 -7.65
CA PRO A 141 24.20 -20.61 -8.36
C PRO A 141 23.87 -21.31 -9.68
N PRO A 142 24.66 -21.10 -10.74
CA PRO A 142 24.40 -21.68 -12.04
C PRO A 142 24.37 -23.20 -11.94
N ALA A 143 23.32 -23.81 -12.49
CA ALA A 143 23.23 -25.25 -12.66
C ALA A 143 24.38 -25.68 -13.59
N GLY A 144 25.44 -26.22 -12.99
CA GLY A 144 26.57 -26.81 -13.71
C GLY A 144 26.09 -28.00 -14.54
N ARG A 145 26.56 -28.05 -15.78
CA ARG A 145 26.36 -29.13 -16.73
C ARG A 145 27.57 -30.05 -16.71
#